data_AF-A0A5K1EX94-F1
#
_entry.id   AF-A0A5K1EX94-F1
#
_cell.length_a   1.000
_cell.length_b   1.000
_cell.length_c   1.000
_cell.angle_alpha   90.00
_cell.angle_beta   90.00
_cell.angle_gamma   90.00
#
_symmetry.space_group_name_H-M   'P 1'
#
loop_
_entity.id
_entity.type
_entity.pdbx_description
1 polymer ?
#
loop_
_entity_poly.entity_id
_entity_poly.type
_entity_poly.pdbx_seq_one_letter_code
_entity_poly.pdbx_strand_id
1 'polypeptide(L)'
;ATVVVKCKRGKTRIRTRALTDKYGDFTIELPSEVHAWPRLEKSCRVRVLRLSRKSACYPRFSGQPTPLRLSSVGNGVRAYDAGVISIKKNNGDPIACS
;
A
#
# COMPACT_ATOMS: atom_id res chain seq x y z
N ALA A 1 -7.60 -2.39 -8.00
CA ALA A 1 -7.65 -1.29 -7.01
C ALA A 1 -6.45 -0.38 -7.22
N THR A 2 -6.42 0.81 -6.61
CA THR A 2 -5.23 1.68 -6.59
C THR A 2 -4.66 1.68 -5.19
N VAL A 3 -3.39 1.31 -5.06
CA VAL A 3 -2.62 1.39 -3.82
C VAL A 3 -1.68 2.59 -3.88
N VAL A 4 -1.31 3.09 -2.70
CA VAL A 4 -0.30 4.13 -2.54
C VAL A 4 0.69 3.75 -1.44
N VAL A 5 1.97 3.79 -1.77
CA VAL A 5 3.05 3.74 -0.78
C VAL A 5 3.34 5.17 -0.36
N LYS A 6 3.21 5.45 0.94
CA LYS A 6 3.50 6.76 1.54
C LYS A 6 4.74 6.63 2.40
N CYS A 7 5.79 7.35 2.05
CA CYS A 7 7.05 7.41 2.78
C CYS A 7 7.20 8.77 3.44
N LYS A 8 7.66 8.80 4.70
CA LYS A 8 7.94 10.04 5.43
C LYS A 8 9.26 9.93 6.20
N ARG A 9 10.14 10.92 6.02
CA ARG A 9 11.37 11.09 6.81
C ARG A 9 11.58 12.58 7.07
N GLY A 10 11.48 12.99 8.35
CA GLY A 10 11.49 14.40 8.73
C GLY A 10 10.37 15.19 8.03
N LYS A 11 10.75 16.24 7.29
CA LYS A 11 9.84 17.08 6.48
C LYS A 11 9.51 16.47 5.12
N THR A 12 10.35 15.56 4.62
CA THR A 12 10.21 14.94 3.30
C THR A 12 9.07 13.91 3.29
N ARG A 13 8.22 14.00 2.26
CA ARG A 13 7.08 13.09 2.02
C ARG A 13 7.08 12.63 0.58
N ILE A 14 7.10 11.32 0.35
CA ILE A 14 7.10 10.71 -0.98
C ILE A 14 5.86 9.81 -1.10
N ARG A 15 5.23 9.82 -2.28
CA ARG A 15 4.04 9.03 -2.58
C ARG A 15 4.19 8.37 -3.94
N THR A 16 4.05 7.05 -3.97
CA THR A 16 4.10 6.27 -5.21
C THR A 16 2.83 5.45 -5.33
N ARG A 17 2.20 5.45 -6.51
CA ARG A 17 0.94 4.74 -6.75
C ARG A 17 1.16 3.54 -7.65
N ALA A 18 0.42 2.47 -7.39
CA ALA A 18 0.34 1.31 -8.29
C ALA A 18 -1.11 0.86 -8.43
N LEU A 19 -1.39 0.21 -9.55
CA LEU A 19 -2.62 -0.53 -9.76
C LEU A 19 -2.41 -1.97 -9.28
N THR A 20 -3.43 -2.52 -8.64
CA THR A 20 -3.45 -3.96 -8.38
C THR A 20 -3.89 -4.68 -9.66
N ASP A 21 -3.43 -5.90 -9.82
CA ASP A 21 -3.86 -6.80 -10.87
C ASP A 21 -5.26 -7.40 -10.58
N LYS A 22 -5.62 -8.44 -11.34
CA LYS A 22 -6.89 -9.17 -11.22
C LYS A 22 -7.01 -10.01 -9.94
N TYR A 23 -5.89 -10.38 -9.31
CA TYR A 23 -5.84 -11.13 -8.05
C TYR A 23 -5.77 -10.20 -6.83
N GLY A 24 -5.49 -8.91 -7.04
CA GLY A 24 -5.34 -7.92 -5.97
C GLY A 24 -3.88 -7.67 -5.59
N ASP A 25 -2.94 -8.31 -6.27
CA ASP A 25 -1.51 -8.16 -6.06
C ASP A 25 -1.00 -6.88 -6.74
N PHE A 26 0.09 -6.33 -6.24
CA PHE A 26 0.75 -5.17 -6.83
C PHE A 26 2.27 -5.26 -6.66
N THR A 27 2.98 -4.72 -7.64
CA THR A 27 4.43 -4.47 -7.57
C THR A 27 4.67 -2.99 -7.86
N ILE A 28 5.60 -2.39 -7.14
CA ILE A 28 5.91 -0.96 -7.30
C ILE A 28 7.38 -0.69 -6.98
N GLU A 29 8.06 -0.02 -7.88
CA GLU A 29 9.40 0.51 -7.62
C GLU A 29 9.26 1.84 -6.88
N LEU A 30 10.04 2.01 -5.81
CA LEU A 30 10.06 3.27 -5.10
C LEU A 30 11.03 4.25 -5.78
N PRO A 31 10.80 5.57 -5.65
CA PRO A 31 11.73 6.56 -6.18
C PRO A 31 13.13 6.42 -5.57
N SER A 32 14.17 6.73 -6.35
CA SER A 32 15.56 6.56 -5.94
C SER A 32 15.90 7.34 -4.66
N GLU A 33 15.22 8.46 -4.40
CA GLU A 33 15.38 9.29 -3.21
C GLU A 33 15.11 8.53 -1.91
N VAL A 34 14.29 7.47 -1.95
CA VAL A 34 14.03 6.62 -0.77
C VAL A 34 14.93 5.39 -0.71
N HIS A 35 15.65 5.02 -1.77
CA HIS A 35 16.51 3.83 -1.78
C HIS A 35 17.64 3.91 -0.75
N ALA A 36 18.13 5.12 -0.45
CA ALA A 36 19.14 5.35 0.58
C ALA A 36 18.56 5.47 2.00
N TRP A 37 17.23 5.37 2.19
CA TRP A 37 16.64 5.53 3.52
C TRP A 37 16.90 4.27 4.36
N PRO A 38 17.48 4.41 5.57
CA PRO A 38 17.58 3.30 6.49
C PRO A 38 16.17 2.99 7.03
N ARG A 39 15.93 1.72 7.34
CA ARG A 39 14.68 1.24 7.94
C ARG A 39 13.43 1.72 7.19
N LEU A 40 13.40 1.42 5.89
CA LEU A 40 12.32 1.77 4.96
C LEU A 40 10.98 1.20 5.43
N GLU A 41 11.02 0.03 6.07
CA GLU A 41 9.89 -0.66 6.70
C GLU A 41 9.19 0.16 7.81
N LYS A 42 9.91 1.09 8.44
CA LYS A 42 9.36 2.00 9.46
C LYS A 42 8.94 3.35 8.88
N SER A 43 9.56 3.74 7.77
CA SER A 43 9.38 5.06 7.15
C SER A 43 8.25 5.09 6.12
N CYS A 44 7.89 3.93 5.57
CA CYS A 44 6.88 3.79 4.52
C CYS A 44 5.71 2.91 4.95
N ARG A 45 4.51 3.24 4.46
CA ARG A 45 3.27 2.49 4.68
C ARG A 45 2.47 2.39 3.40
N VAL A 46 1.85 1.24 3.18
CA VAL A 46 0.94 1.02 2.06
C VAL A 46 -0.49 1.36 2.49
N ARG A 47 -1.26 1.96 1.60
CA ARG A 47 -2.70 2.21 1.77
C ARG A 47 -3.43 1.95 0.47
N VAL A 48 -4.62 1.37 0.56
CA VAL A 48 -5.57 1.36 -0.56
C VAL A 48 -6.16 2.78 -0.69
N LEU A 49 -5.93 3.43 -1.83
CA LEU A 49 -6.42 4.78 -2.10
C LEU A 49 -7.81 4.76 -2.74
N ARG A 50 -8.04 3.82 -3.66
CA ARG A 50 -9.29 3.69 -4.39
C ARG A 50 -9.58 2.23 -4.72
N LEU A 51 -10.80 1.77 -4.47
CA LEU A 51 -11.26 0.49 -4.96
C LEU A 51 -11.72 0.59 -6.42
N SER A 52 -11.74 -0.54 -7.13
CA SER A 52 -12.35 -0.56 -8.46
C SER A 52 -13.82 -0.15 -8.37
N ARG A 53 -14.32 0.63 -9.34
CA ARG A 53 -15.76 0.99 -9.42
C ARG A 53 -16.67 -0.24 -9.48
N LYS A 54 -16.12 -1.37 -9.95
CA LYS A 54 -16.80 -2.66 -10.03
C LYS A 54 -16.86 -3.40 -8.68
N SER A 55 -16.16 -2.92 -7.65
CA SER A 55 -16.18 -3.56 -6.33
C SER A 55 -17.46 -3.17 -5.58
N ALA A 56 -18.11 -4.16 -4.97
CA ALA A 56 -19.23 -3.94 -4.06
C ALA A 56 -18.87 -2.99 -2.88
N CYS A 57 -17.58 -2.86 -2.55
CA CYS A 57 -17.10 -2.00 -1.46
C CYS A 57 -16.71 -0.58 -1.91
N TYR A 58 -16.99 -0.20 -3.17
CA TYR A 58 -16.59 1.07 -3.77
C TYR A 58 -17.07 2.35 -3.04
N PRO A 59 -18.29 2.44 -2.46
CA PRO A 59 -18.76 3.75 -2.03
C PRO A 59 -18.10 4.27 -0.74
N ARG A 60 -17.68 3.41 0.21
CA ARG A 60 -17.12 3.86 1.51
C ARG A 60 -16.21 2.80 2.18
N PHE A 61 -14.96 2.72 1.74
CA PHE A 61 -13.95 1.87 2.38
C PHE A 61 -12.90 2.70 3.12
N SER A 62 -12.40 2.17 4.25
CA SER A 62 -11.18 2.67 4.90
C SER A 62 -10.07 1.63 4.76
N GLY A 63 -9.05 1.98 3.98
CA GLY A 63 -7.79 1.24 3.95
C GLY A 63 -6.94 1.62 5.15
N GLN A 64 -6.71 0.67 6.06
CA GLN A 64 -5.78 0.86 7.16
C GLN A 64 -4.34 0.98 6.60
N PRO A 65 -3.50 1.87 7.16
CA PRO A 65 -2.09 1.90 6.81
C PRO A 65 -1.39 0.60 7.21
N THR A 66 -0.85 -0.11 6.23
CA THR A 66 -0.10 -1.35 6.46
C THR A 66 1.40 -1.05 6.42
N PRO A 67 2.18 -1.43 7.46
CA PRO A 67 3.63 -1.31 7.41
C PRO A 67 4.21 -2.27 6.38
N LEU A 68 5.37 -1.91 5.84
CA LEU A 68 6.15 -2.83 5.02
C LEU A 68 6.96 -3.78 5.91
N ARG A 69 7.33 -4.93 5.37
CA ARG A 69 8.28 -5.87 5.97
C ARG A 69 9.39 -6.14 4.97
N LEU A 70 10.64 -6.11 5.41
CA LEU A 70 11.76 -6.50 4.56
C LEU A 70 11.64 -7.99 4.23
N SER A 71 11.54 -8.33 2.96
CA SER A 71 11.40 -9.72 2.51
C SER A 71 12.71 -10.28 1.99
N SER A 72 13.52 -9.49 1.30
CA SER A 72 14.84 -9.91 0.84
C SER A 72 15.82 -8.76 0.66
N VAL A 73 17.11 -9.08 0.72
CA VAL A 73 18.23 -8.18 0.41
C VAL A 73 19.21 -8.95 -0.46
N GLY A 74 19.56 -8.39 -1.62
CA GLY A 74 20.55 -8.99 -2.52
C GLY A 74 20.89 -8.06 -3.67
N ASN A 75 22.14 -8.10 -4.14
CA ASN A 75 22.62 -7.35 -5.31
C ASN A 75 22.29 -5.85 -5.27
N GLY A 76 22.35 -5.23 -4.08
CA GLY A 76 22.01 -3.81 -3.90
C GLY A 76 20.51 -3.49 -3.93
N VAL A 77 19.64 -4.50 -4.09
CA VAL A 77 18.19 -4.38 -4.09
C VAL A 77 17.62 -4.87 -2.76
N ARG A 78 16.60 -4.17 -2.25
CA ARG A 78 15.83 -4.55 -1.07
C ARG A 78 14.37 -4.72 -1.49
N ALA A 79 13.83 -5.93 -1.35
CA ALA A 79 12.42 -6.19 -1.58
C ALA A 79 11.65 -6.07 -0.27
N TYR A 80 10.44 -5.53 -0.36
CA TYR A 80 9.54 -5.39 0.78
C TYR A 80 8.18 -5.97 0.44
N ASP A 81 7.58 -6.60 1.43
CA ASP A 81 6.24 -7.16 1.35
C ASP A 81 5.28 -6.36 2.24
N ALA A 82 4.06 -6.16 1.77
CA ALA A 82 3.00 -5.49 2.52
C ALA A 82 2.06 -6.48 3.22
N GLY A 83 2.21 -7.77 2.99
CA GLY A 83 1.30 -8.82 3.40
C GLY A 83 -0.12 -8.60 2.86
N VAL A 84 -1.08 -9.20 3.57
CA VAL A 84 -2.50 -9.01 3.26
C VAL A 84 -2.98 -7.65 3.77
N ILE A 85 -3.47 -6.82 2.86
CA ILE A 85 -4.06 -5.52 3.19
C ILE A 85 -5.57 -5.68 3.35
N SER A 86 -6.05 -5.71 4.59
CA SER A 86 -7.48 -5.78 4.87
C SER A 86 -8.16 -4.43 4.64
N ILE A 87 -9.31 -4.47 3.98
CA ILE A 87 -10.15 -3.30 3.75
C ILE A 87 -11.41 -3.45 4.60
N LYS A 88 -11.75 -2.41 5.38
CA LYS A 88 -12.99 -2.40 6.16
C LYS A 88 -13.98 -1.44 5.53
N LYS A 89 -15.26 -1.82 5.54
CA LYS A 89 -16.37 -0.93 5.22
C LYS A 89 -16.53 0.08 6.36
N ASN A 90 -16.77 1.35 6.06
CA ASN A 90 -17.14 2.30 7.11
C ASN A 90 -18.60 2.02 7.52
N ASN A 91 -18.85 1.82 8.83
CA ASN A 91 -20.06 1.31 9.49
C ASN A 91 -21.41 2.02 9.17
N GLY A 92 -21.87 2.02 7.91
CA GLY A 92 -23.12 2.70 7.52
C GLY A 92 -24.13 1.89 6.71
N ASP A 93 -23.82 0.68 6.23
CA ASP A 93 -24.75 -0.11 5.41
C ASP A 93 -24.52 -1.63 5.55
N PRO A 94 -25.57 -2.48 5.54
CA PRO A 94 -25.51 -3.91 5.86
C PRO A 94 -24.94 -4.83 4.75
N ILE A 95 -24.58 -4.30 3.58
CA ILE A 95 -24.08 -5.14 2.48
C ILE A 95 -22.71 -5.73 2.85
N ALA A 96 -22.67 -7.04 3.06
CA ALA A 96 -21.44 -7.82 3.19
C ALA A 96 -20.61 -7.70 1.90
N CYS A 97 -19.34 -7.36 2.07
CA CYS A 97 -18.35 -7.39 0.99
C CYS A 97 -17.93 -8.85 0.78
N SER A 98 -18.81 -9.67 0.21
CA SER A 98 -18.54 -11.06 -0.19
C SER A 98 -18.49 -11.16 -1.70
#